data_AF-A0A317HYP4-F1
#
_entry.id   AF-A0A317HYP4-F1
#
_cell.length_a   1.000
_cell.length_b   1.000
_cell.length_c   1.000
_cell.angle_alpha   90.00
_cell.angle_beta   90.00
_cell.angle_gamma   90.00
#
_symmetry.space_group_name_H-M   'P 1'
#
loop_
_entity.id
_entity.type
_entity.pdbx_description
1 polymer ?
#
loop_
_entity_poly.entity_id
_entity_poly.type
_entity_poly.pdbx_seq_one_letter_code
_entity_poly.pdbx_strand_id
1 'polypeptide(L)'
;MRRRIQIWTVQKTRIRPRSFPLRCPICFARESLLAFDEAQIVLNASETVLRCRLAQGNAHGVMTTQGDLLICSASFVAANGLITPDKKETT
;
A
#
# COMPACT_ATOMS: atom_id res chain seq x y z
N MET A 1 -33.82 11.93 30.04
CA MET A 1 -32.48 11.30 30.14
C MET A 1 -31.59 11.82 29.01
N ARG A 2 -30.55 12.61 29.30
CA ARG A 2 -29.63 13.16 28.28
C ARG A 2 -28.38 12.28 28.21
N ARG A 3 -28.15 11.60 27.08
CA ARG A 3 -26.89 10.87 26.82
C ARG A 3 -25.80 11.88 26.46
N ARG A 4 -24.69 11.86 27.20
CA ARG A 4 -23.49 12.65 26.91
C ARG A 4 -22.64 11.87 25.92
N ILE A 5 -22.43 12.41 24.72
CA ILE A 5 -21.49 11.86 23.74
C ILE A 5 -20.14 12.55 23.99
N GLN A 6 -19.12 11.77 24.38
CA GLN A 6 -17.74 12.26 24.46
C GLN A 6 -17.03 11.93 23.15
N ILE A 7 -16.66 12.96 22.40
CA ILE A 7 -15.86 12.83 21.18
C ILE A 7 -14.39 13.05 21.58
N TRP A 8 -13.58 12.01 21.41
CA TRP A 8 -12.13 12.08 21.64
C TRP A 8 -11.44 12.37 20.30
N THR A 9 -10.95 13.59 20.11
CA THR A 9 -10.15 13.94 18.94
C THR A 9 -8.71 13.49 19.15
N VAL A 10 -8.34 12.37 18.54
CA VAL A 10 -6.94 11.93 18.50
C VAL A 10 -6.24 12.71 17.39
N GLN A 11 -5.44 13.71 17.75
CA GLN A 11 -4.51 14.33 16.81
C GLN A 11 -3.42 13.31 16.48
N LYS A 12 -3.54 12.66 15.32
CA LYS A 12 -2.52 11.75 14.81
C LYS A 12 -1.40 12.58 14.19
N THR A 13 -0.39 12.92 14.98
CA THR A 13 0.82 13.58 14.49
C THR A 13 1.64 12.56 13.68
N ARG A 14 1.36 12.43 12.37
CA ARG A 14 2.20 11.65 11.45
C ARG A 14 3.21 12.60 10.81
N ILE A 15 4.35 12.81 11.46
CA ILE A 15 5.55 13.32 10.78
C ILE A 15 6.15 12.11 10.05
N ARG A 16 5.63 11.76 8.87
CA ARG A 16 6.48 11.12 7.86
C ARG A 16 7.01 12.26 6.97
N PRO A 17 8.33 12.35 6.72
CA PRO A 17 8.86 13.32 5.78
C PRO A 17 8.11 13.17 4.46
N ARG A 18 7.68 14.31 3.89
CA ARG A 18 6.96 14.41 2.61
C ARG A 18 7.52 13.36 1.65
N SER A 19 6.65 12.44 1.21
CA SER A 19 6.92 11.61 0.05
C SER A 19 7.35 12.54 -1.08
N PHE A 20 8.60 12.40 -1.52
CA PHE A 20 8.97 12.92 -2.83
C PHE A 20 7.97 12.35 -3.84
N PRO A 21 7.51 13.12 -4.84
CA PRO A 21 6.73 12.57 -5.93
C PRO A 21 7.66 11.71 -6.79
N LEU A 22 8.07 10.56 -6.24
CA LEU A 22 8.80 9.54 -6.95
C LEU A 22 7.79 8.92 -7.89
N ARG A 23 7.84 9.34 -9.16
CA ARG A 23 7.23 8.57 -10.22
C ARG A 23 7.84 7.18 -10.18
N CYS A 24 7.03 6.17 -10.46
CA CYS A 24 7.57 4.85 -10.67
C CYS A 24 8.59 4.92 -11.83
N PRO A 25 9.86 4.56 -11.65
CA PRO A 25 10.85 4.62 -12.71
C PRO A 25 10.58 3.60 -13.83
N ILE A 26 9.68 2.65 -13.60
CA ILE A 26 9.33 1.60 -14.57
C ILE A 26 8.18 2.05 -15.48
N CYS A 27 7.05 2.49 -14.92
CA CYS A 27 5.88 2.90 -15.71
C CYS A 27 5.68 4.42 -15.82
N PHE A 28 6.53 5.22 -15.16
CA PHE A 28 6.45 6.68 -15.09
C PHE A 28 5.12 7.25 -14.56
N ALA A 29 4.26 6.38 -14.00
CA ALA A 29 3.02 6.78 -13.37
C ALA A 29 3.32 7.77 -12.24
N ARG A 30 2.52 8.84 -12.18
CA ARG A 30 2.57 9.83 -11.10
C ARG A 30 1.97 9.32 -9.79
N GLU A 31 1.46 8.09 -9.79
CA GLU A 31 0.89 7.47 -8.60
C GLU A 31 1.94 7.19 -7.54
N SER A 32 1.44 7.00 -6.31
CA SER A 32 2.22 6.79 -5.10
C SER A 32 3.01 5.48 -5.16
N LEU A 33 4.32 5.59 -4.94
CA LEU A 33 5.11 4.46 -4.44
C LEU A 33 4.77 4.28 -2.96
N LEU A 34 4.30 3.09 -2.60
CA LEU A 34 3.83 2.73 -1.27
C LEU A 34 4.86 1.88 -0.55
N ALA A 35 5.09 2.12 0.74
CA ALA A 35 5.80 1.16 1.57
C ALA A 35 4.96 -0.14 1.71
N PHE A 36 5.60 -1.24 2.11
CA PHE A 36 4.94 -2.56 2.17
C PHE A 36 3.71 -2.58 3.11
N ASP A 37 3.79 -1.89 4.24
CA ASP A 37 2.69 -1.72 5.19
C ASP A 37 1.51 -0.96 4.58
N GLU A 38 1.81 0.13 3.87
CA GLU A 38 0.81 0.96 3.19
C GLU A 38 0.20 0.24 1.99
N ALA A 39 0.99 -0.50 1.23
CA ALA A 39 0.54 -1.28 0.09
C ALA A 39 -0.46 -2.37 0.52
N GLN A 40 -0.24 -3.05 1.64
CA GLN A 40 -1.18 -4.05 2.15
C GLN A 40 -2.56 -3.43 2.44
N ILE A 41 -2.58 -2.22 3.00
CA ILE A 41 -3.82 -1.50 3.34
C ILE A 41 -4.49 -0.97 2.07
N VAL A 42 -3.74 -0.26 1.23
CA VAL A 42 -4.28 0.43 0.04
C VAL A 42 -4.73 -0.55 -1.03
N LEU A 43 -3.97 -1.63 -1.24
CA LEU A 43 -4.27 -2.65 -2.25
C LEU A 43 -5.11 -3.80 -1.69
N ASN A 44 -5.41 -3.79 -0.38
CA ASN A 44 -6.12 -4.85 0.33
C ASN A 44 -5.56 -6.24 0.00
N ALA A 45 -4.24 -6.38 0.08
CA ALA A 45 -3.50 -7.59 -0.26
C ALA A 45 -2.56 -7.96 0.88
N SER A 46 -2.39 -9.25 1.15
CA SER A 46 -1.43 -9.71 2.15
C SER A 46 0.01 -9.51 1.65
N GLU A 47 0.96 -9.39 2.59
CA GLU A 47 2.39 -9.29 2.27
C GLU A 47 2.86 -10.41 1.32
N THR A 48 2.40 -11.64 1.53
CA THR A 48 2.71 -12.78 0.67
C THR A 48 2.28 -12.56 -0.77
N VAL A 49 1.06 -12.06 -0.99
CA VAL A 49 0.55 -11.76 -2.34
C VAL A 49 1.38 -10.66 -3.01
N LEU A 50 1.71 -9.61 -2.27
CA LEU A 50 2.54 -8.52 -2.77
C LEU A 50 3.94 -9.01 -3.18
N ARG A 51 4.59 -9.82 -2.33
CA ARG A 51 5.91 -10.41 -2.61
C ARG A 51 5.87 -11.35 -3.82
N CYS A 52 4.84 -12.18 -3.92
CA CYS A 52 4.67 -13.11 -5.03
C CYS A 52 4.54 -12.35 -6.35
N ARG A 53 3.71 -11.30 -6.40
CA ARG A 53 3.55 -10.48 -7.61
C ARG A 53 4.84 -9.75 -8.00
N LEU A 54 5.60 -9.24 -7.04
CA LEU A 54 6.92 -8.65 -7.30
C LEU A 54 7.90 -9.68 -7.86
N ALA A 55 7.99 -10.86 -7.25
CA ALA A 55 8.89 -11.93 -7.69
C ALA A 55 8.55 -12.45 -9.10
N GLN A 56 7.27 -12.44 -9.47
CA GLN A 56 6.78 -12.83 -10.79
C GLN A 56 6.91 -11.72 -11.86
N GLY A 57 7.36 -10.51 -11.49
CA GLY A 57 7.41 -9.37 -12.41
C GLY A 57 6.04 -8.78 -12.76
N ASN A 58 4.98 -9.16 -12.03
CA ASN A 58 3.60 -8.68 -12.22
C ASN A 58 3.34 -7.35 -11.49
N ALA A 59 4.34 -6.82 -10.80
CA ALA A 59 4.28 -5.57 -10.05
C ALA A 59 5.64 -4.87 -10.08
N HIS A 60 5.61 -3.54 -9.94
CA HIS A 60 6.82 -2.73 -9.91
C HIS A 60 7.25 -2.48 -8.47
N GLY A 61 8.44 -2.97 -8.15
CA GLY A 61 9.17 -2.67 -6.92
C GLY A 61 10.30 -1.68 -7.19
N VAL A 62 10.51 -0.73 -6.29
CA VAL A 62 11.59 0.26 -6.34
C VAL A 62 12.35 0.21 -5.03
N MET A 63 13.64 -0.12 -5.09
CA MET A 63 14.53 -0.04 -3.93
C MET A 63 14.97 1.42 -3.74
N THR A 64 14.80 1.96 -2.53
CA THR A 64 15.37 3.25 -2.16
C THR A 64 16.87 3.12 -1.93
N THR A 65 17.57 4.26 -1.93
CA THR A 65 19.00 4.31 -1.56
C THR A 65 19.26 3.90 -0.12
N GLN A 66 18.22 3.88 0.72
CA GLN A 66 18.28 3.42 2.11
C GLN A 66 17.99 1.92 2.26
N GLY A 67 17.67 1.22 1.16
CA GLY A 67 17.37 -0.21 1.16
C GLY A 67 15.89 -0.56 1.37
N ASP A 68 15.00 0.42 1.43
CA ASP A 68 13.56 0.17 1.55
C ASP A 68 12.96 -0.24 0.21
N LEU A 69 12.08 -1.24 0.22
CA LEU A 69 11.33 -1.66 -0.97
C LEU A 69 9.98 -0.94 -1.01
N LEU A 70 9.79 -0.11 -2.03
CA LEU A 70 8.53 0.56 -2.33
C LEU A 70 7.80 -0.11 -3.49
N ILE A 71 6.48 -0.07 -3.46
CA ILE A 71 5.59 -0.74 -4.40
C ILE A 71 4.79 0.30 -5.17
N CYS A 72 4.78 0.24 -6.49
CA CYS A 72 3.94 1.12 -7.30
C CYS A 72 2.48 0.66 -7.31
N SER A 73 1.57 1.49 -6.80
CA SER A 73 0.13 1.19 -6.81
C SER A 73 -0.42 0.97 -8.23
N ALA A 74 -0.01 1.79 -9.19
CA ALA A 74 -0.48 1.69 -10.58
C ALA A 74 -0.16 0.33 -11.22
N SER A 75 0.94 -0.31 -10.82
CA SER A 75 1.33 -1.63 -11.35
C SER A 75 0.40 -2.76 -10.88
N PHE A 76 -0.37 -2.54 -9.80
CA PHE A 76 -1.32 -3.51 -9.29
C PHE A 76 -2.72 -3.38 -9.89
N VAL A 77 -3.04 -2.24 -10.51
CA VAL A 77 -4.38 -1.95 -11.07
C VAL A 77 -4.53 -2.54 -12.48
N ALA A 78 -3.44 -2.75 -13.22
CA ALA A 78 -3.47 -3.05 -14.66
C ALA A 78 -3.72 -4.53 -15.03
N ALA A 79 -3.68 -5.47 -14.08
CA ALA A 79 -4.02 -6.87 -14.37
C ALA A 79 -5.46 -7.14 -13.91
N ASN A 80 -6.39 -7.02 -14.85
CA ASN A 80 -7.79 -7.43 -14.76
C ASN A 80 -8.03 -8.54 -13.71
N GLY A 81 -8.68 -8.17 -12.60
CA GLY A 81 -9.72 -9.03 -12.03
C GLY A 81 -9.38 -10.06 -10.95
N LEU A 82 -8.20 -10.09 -10.31
CA LEU A 82 -7.98 -10.99 -9.16
C LEU A 82 -7.01 -10.40 -8.12
N ILE A 83 -7.43 -9.36 -7.39
CA ILE A 83 -7.01 -9.27 -5.98
C ILE A 83 -8.03 -10.12 -5.24
N THR A 84 -7.77 -11.42 -5.13
CA THR A 84 -8.53 -12.25 -4.20
C THR A 84 -8.14 -11.78 -2.80
N PRO A 85 -9.05 -11.15 -2.03
CA PRO A 85 -8.79 -10.95 -0.61
C PRO A 85 -8.54 -12.33 0.00
N ASP A 86 -7.57 -12.41 0.90
CA ASP A 86 -7.36 -13.60 1.72
C ASP A 86 -8.72 -13.96 2.34
N LYS A 87 -9.29 -15.11 1.95
CA LYS A 87 -10.47 -15.63 2.62
C LYS A 87 -9.99 -15.98 4.01
N LYS A 88 -10.31 -15.15 5.00
CA LYS A 88 -10.27 -15.59 6.40
C LYS A 88 -11.24 -16.77 6.50
N GLU A 89 -10.68 -17.98 6.55
CA GLU A 89 -11.41 -19.16 7.02
C GLU A 89 -11.89 -18.85 8.44
N THR A 90 -13.17 -18.56 8.56
CA THR A 90 -13.89 -18.68 9.82
C THR A 90 -14.07 -20.17 10.10
N THR A 91 -13.16 -20.73 10.89
CA THR A 91 -13.43 -21.89 11.74
C THR A 91 -14.55 -21.60 12.73
#